data_AF-A0A351AWZ3-F1
#
_entry.id   AF-A0A351AWZ3-F1
#
_cell.length_a   1.000
_cell.length_b   1.000
_cell.length_c   1.000
_cell.angle_alpha   90.00
_cell.angle_beta   90.00
_cell.angle_gamma   90.00
#
_symmetry.space_group_name_H-M   'P 1'
#
loop_
_entity.id
_entity.type
_entity.pdbx_description
1 polymer ?
#
loop_
_entity_poly.entity_id
_entity_poly.type
_entity_poly.pdbx_seq_one_letter_code
_entity_poly.pdbx_strand_id
1 'polypeptide(L)'
;FILKVFSANSASFTNIISAMEDAILLGVDAINLSLGSPAGFDYEEGVTEVFDAANAAGINVVASAGNETTASVGNRWGYNYSLAMNPDNGVVGSPGTFASNLTVASADAKTCYNPGSSYLMVNQNYGLIYYDPAPLAYRAESVYPDTFFNLAIIEDNNFDGLDLTGKMAVVFENEDITAQEFYTMAHEAGASILLIVGCNDDDTYADMSSIESYEAMPCITVEGWIWYDEIVYWMVDELALPVEEWALGINHRYYTNAGDTAMSDFSSWGPTGDLRIKPEITAIGGNVYSTWSWNGYAVSSGTSMSAPQVAGATVLVKQSLRQRFPELTSQQIHDIANAMLMSTATQVKGVHEFDCSPRRQGAGMINIPNAVLSDVYLSVDGGDKPKLELGDDPEKLGEYTLTFNVVNMGGSEKHYTVDVSALTEFAVSGEIKNGEPLYFMYGDPYKLNPVVSGDTEVTVPAFGTTSVTVTVKLSESDLIYINDCFKNGAYVEGFVKLSGTAENDGINLSLPYLAFYGDWTALNTFDNSFGYDCLSYLGMDDGLVELLQKNQKYPDLN
;
A
#
# COMPACT_ATOMS: atom_id res chain seq x y z
N PHE A 1 9.48 20.92 -15.69
CA PHE A 1 10.59 21.69 -15.10
C PHE A 1 11.18 20.89 -13.95
N ILE A 2 12.47 21.09 -13.62
CA ILE A 2 13.11 20.46 -12.44
C ILE A 2 13.62 21.58 -11.54
N LEU A 3 13.11 21.65 -10.31
CA LEU A 3 13.48 22.66 -9.32
C LEU A 3 14.13 21.95 -8.13
N LYS A 4 15.42 22.18 -7.92
CA LYS A 4 16.19 21.50 -6.86
C LYS A 4 16.05 22.26 -5.54
N VAL A 5 15.46 21.63 -4.53
CA VAL A 5 15.24 22.24 -3.19
C VAL A 5 16.08 21.64 -2.07
N PHE A 6 16.71 20.49 -2.30
CA PHE A 6 17.55 19.77 -1.32
C PHE A 6 19.00 20.28 -1.32
N SER A 7 19.56 20.53 -0.13
CA SER A 7 20.96 20.95 0.05
C SER A 7 21.92 19.83 0.46
N ALA A 8 21.43 18.75 1.09
CA ALA A 8 22.14 17.48 1.32
C ALA A 8 21.14 16.33 1.56
N ASN A 9 20.43 16.34 2.71
CA ASN A 9 19.43 15.33 3.10
C ASN A 9 18.08 15.95 3.52
N SER A 10 17.92 17.26 3.41
CA SER A 10 16.69 17.95 3.77
C SER A 10 16.38 19.08 2.80
N ALA A 11 15.10 19.46 2.74
CA ALA A 11 14.60 20.62 2.04
C ALA A 11 13.90 21.53 3.07
N SER A 12 14.29 22.80 3.13
CA SER A 12 13.61 23.78 3.98
C SER A 12 12.36 24.33 3.28
N PHE A 13 11.35 24.74 4.03
CA PHE A 13 10.18 25.40 3.45
C PHE A 13 10.55 26.66 2.68
N THR A 14 11.59 27.39 3.08
CA THR A 14 12.09 28.53 2.29
C THR A 14 12.48 28.14 0.85
N ASN A 15 13.18 27.01 0.68
CA ASN A 15 13.55 26.52 -0.65
C ASN A 15 12.33 25.97 -1.41
N ILE A 16 11.44 25.26 -0.71
CA ILE A 16 10.21 24.68 -1.29
C ILE A 16 9.30 25.81 -1.80
N ILE A 17 9.04 26.82 -0.98
CA ILE A 17 8.23 27.99 -1.34
C ILE A 17 8.81 28.71 -2.54
N SER A 18 10.12 28.97 -2.57
CA SER A 18 10.76 29.64 -3.71
C SER A 18 10.55 28.85 -5.00
N ALA A 19 10.65 27.52 -4.95
CA ALA A 19 10.38 26.67 -6.10
C ALA A 19 8.89 26.63 -6.47
N MET A 20 7.98 26.65 -5.51
CA MET A 20 6.54 26.72 -5.74
C MET A 20 6.15 28.04 -6.44
N GLU A 21 6.69 29.17 -5.99
CA GLU A 21 6.49 30.48 -6.63
C GLU A 21 6.99 30.49 -8.08
N ASP A 22 8.19 29.96 -8.32
CA ASP A 22 8.73 29.81 -9.67
C ASP A 22 7.83 28.90 -10.54
N ALA A 23 7.33 27.79 -10.00
CA ALA A 23 6.43 26.89 -10.71
C ALA A 23 5.10 27.56 -11.09
N ILE A 24 4.55 28.40 -10.21
CA ILE A 24 3.36 29.22 -10.49
C ILE A 24 3.64 30.19 -11.64
N LEU A 25 4.76 30.92 -11.57
CA LEU A 25 5.15 31.89 -12.61
C LEU A 25 5.40 31.23 -13.97
N LEU A 26 5.92 30.00 -13.96
CA LEU A 26 6.11 29.19 -15.16
C LEU A 26 4.80 28.63 -15.75
N GLY A 27 3.70 28.68 -14.99
CA GLY A 27 2.38 28.22 -15.44
C GLY A 27 2.32 26.71 -15.69
N VAL A 28 2.91 25.91 -14.80
CA VAL A 28 2.90 24.44 -14.92
C VAL A 28 1.51 23.87 -14.67
N ASP A 29 1.22 22.68 -15.21
CA ASP A 29 -0.08 22.03 -15.00
C ASP A 29 -0.20 21.29 -13.66
N ALA A 30 0.92 20.75 -13.16
CA ALA A 30 0.98 20.01 -11.91
C ALA A 30 2.38 20.12 -11.30
N ILE A 31 2.45 19.99 -9.98
CA ILE A 31 3.71 19.96 -9.22
C ILE A 31 3.76 18.63 -8.46
N ASN A 32 4.87 17.90 -8.57
CA ASN A 32 5.13 16.71 -7.77
C ASN A 32 6.08 17.04 -6.62
N LEU A 33 5.69 16.70 -5.40
CA LEU A 33 6.45 16.87 -4.17
C LEU A 33 6.64 15.51 -3.47
N SER A 34 7.69 14.81 -3.87
CA SER A 34 8.16 13.58 -3.22
C SER A 34 9.05 13.93 -2.02
N LEU A 35 8.48 14.63 -1.03
CA LEU A 35 9.14 15.09 0.18
C LEU A 35 8.12 15.25 1.30
N GLY A 36 8.60 15.26 2.55
CA GLY A 36 7.76 15.65 3.67
C GLY A 36 8.40 15.45 5.03
N SER A 37 7.66 15.79 6.08
CA SER A 37 7.97 15.48 7.48
C SER A 37 6.73 14.86 8.13
N PRO A 38 6.86 13.73 8.85
CA PRO A 38 5.73 12.98 9.38
C PRO A 38 4.95 13.79 10.43
N ALA A 39 3.71 13.36 10.70
CA ALA A 39 2.79 14.03 11.62
C ALA A 39 2.67 15.54 11.31
N GLY A 40 2.39 15.85 10.04
CA GLY A 40 2.38 17.21 9.55
C GLY A 40 1.22 18.04 10.08
N PHE A 41 1.44 19.33 10.27
CA PHE A 41 0.39 20.28 10.56
C PHE A 41 -0.52 20.50 9.34
N ASP A 42 -1.80 20.74 9.59
CA ASP A 42 -2.79 21.02 8.53
C ASP A 42 -2.63 22.41 7.92
N TYR A 43 -2.00 23.31 8.68
CA TYR A 43 -1.74 24.69 8.28
C TYR A 43 -0.47 25.21 8.93
N GLU A 44 0.35 25.90 8.15
CA GLU A 44 1.55 26.59 8.61
C GLU A 44 1.59 27.99 7.98
N GLU A 45 1.48 29.02 8.83
CA GLU A 45 1.38 30.42 8.40
C GLU A 45 2.60 30.85 7.57
N GLY A 46 2.34 31.44 6.40
CA GLY A 46 3.36 31.87 5.46
C GLY A 46 3.89 30.74 4.55
N VAL A 47 3.49 29.49 4.79
CA VAL A 47 3.82 28.34 3.94
C VAL A 47 2.58 27.90 3.16
N THR A 48 1.48 27.59 3.85
CA THR A 48 0.28 27.01 3.24
C THR A 48 -0.33 27.92 2.16
N GLU A 49 -0.26 29.24 2.32
CA GLU A 49 -0.80 30.21 1.37
C GLU A 49 -0.16 30.11 -0.02
N VAL A 50 1.10 29.67 -0.11
CA VAL A 50 1.79 29.48 -1.38
C VAL A 50 1.26 28.25 -2.12
N PHE A 51 0.89 27.21 -1.38
CA PHE A 51 0.23 26.03 -1.92
C PHE A 51 -1.20 26.34 -2.35
N ASP A 52 -1.94 27.11 -1.54
CA ASP A 52 -3.26 27.62 -1.90
C ASP A 52 -3.19 28.50 -3.17
N ALA A 53 -2.17 29.33 -3.31
CA ALA A 53 -1.95 30.15 -4.50
C ALA A 53 -1.65 29.29 -5.75
N ALA A 54 -0.93 28.18 -5.61
CA ALA A 54 -0.71 27.24 -6.72
C ALA A 54 -2.04 26.61 -7.18
N ASN A 55 -2.85 26.16 -6.22
CA ASN A 55 -4.17 25.62 -6.52
C ASN A 55 -5.09 26.66 -7.18
N ALA A 56 -5.10 27.90 -6.67
CA ALA A 56 -5.88 29.02 -7.22
C ALA A 56 -5.42 29.43 -8.63
N ALA A 57 -4.17 29.11 -9.00
CA ALA A 57 -3.66 29.24 -10.36
C ALA A 57 -4.04 28.05 -11.26
N GLY A 58 -4.84 27.10 -10.74
CA GLY A 58 -5.24 25.88 -11.44
C GLY A 58 -4.13 24.85 -11.54
N ILE A 59 -3.16 24.83 -10.62
CA ILE A 59 -2.02 23.89 -10.60
C ILE A 59 -2.27 22.82 -9.55
N ASN A 60 -2.32 21.56 -9.95
CA ASN A 60 -2.55 20.46 -9.01
C ASN A 60 -1.23 20.12 -8.31
N VAL A 61 -1.17 20.36 -7.00
CA VAL A 61 -0.01 20.00 -6.18
C VAL A 61 -0.20 18.58 -5.64
N VAL A 62 0.70 17.68 -6.00
CA VAL A 62 0.65 16.26 -5.62
C VAL A 62 1.80 15.96 -4.67
N ALA A 63 1.50 15.46 -3.48
CA ALA A 63 2.48 15.22 -2.43
C ALA A 63 2.48 13.75 -1.98
N SER A 64 3.66 13.21 -1.63
CA SER A 64 3.76 11.87 -1.03
C SER A 64 3.26 11.87 0.42
N ALA A 65 2.56 10.81 0.83
CA ALA A 65 2.00 10.71 2.20
C ALA A 65 3.05 10.54 3.30
N GLY A 66 4.22 9.97 2.99
CA GLY A 66 5.23 9.57 3.98
C GLY A 66 5.46 8.05 4.00
N ASN A 67 6.50 7.60 4.71
CA ASN A 67 6.92 6.20 4.78
C ASN A 67 7.07 5.70 6.23
N GLU A 68 6.27 6.24 7.15
CA GLU A 68 6.36 6.01 8.59
C GLU A 68 5.28 5.06 9.12
N THR A 69 4.41 4.53 8.25
CA THR A 69 3.26 3.68 8.62
C THR A 69 2.31 4.38 9.61
N THR A 70 2.52 4.22 10.91
CA THR A 70 1.74 4.83 12.00
C THR A 70 2.67 5.29 13.11
N ALA A 71 2.17 6.09 14.06
CA ALA A 71 2.93 6.54 15.23
C ALA A 71 3.40 5.40 16.15
N SER A 72 2.99 4.16 15.88
CA SER A 72 3.26 2.99 16.72
C SER A 72 4.42 2.13 16.26
N VAL A 73 4.99 2.38 15.08
CA VAL A 73 6.17 1.66 14.62
C VAL A 73 7.36 1.91 15.56
N GLY A 74 8.02 0.83 15.99
CA GLY A 74 9.13 0.87 16.93
C GLY A 74 8.70 1.11 18.39
N ASN A 75 7.41 0.95 18.72
CA ASN A 75 6.94 1.08 20.09
C ASN A 75 7.52 -0.01 21.01
N ARG A 76 7.46 0.24 22.32
CA ARG A 76 8.03 -0.65 23.35
C ARG A 76 7.23 -1.92 23.61
N TRP A 77 6.03 -2.03 23.06
CA TRP A 77 5.22 -3.25 23.15
C TRP A 77 5.77 -4.36 22.24
N GLY A 78 6.61 -4.02 21.25
CA GLY A 78 7.25 -4.98 20.36
C GLY A 78 6.35 -5.48 19.23
N TYR A 79 5.09 -5.03 19.18
CA TYR A 79 4.12 -5.42 18.16
C TYR A 79 3.93 -4.38 17.04
N ASN A 80 4.52 -3.18 17.16
CA ASN A 80 4.30 -2.03 16.26
C ASN A 80 2.82 -1.56 16.16
N TYR A 81 1.94 -2.05 17.05
CA TYR A 81 0.52 -1.72 17.10
C TYR A 81 0.21 -0.66 18.15
N SER A 82 -0.72 0.26 17.84
CA SER A 82 -1.23 1.23 18.79
C SER A 82 -2.08 0.54 19.85
N LEU A 83 -2.07 1.03 21.08
CA LEU A 83 -3.13 0.63 22.02
C LEU A 83 -4.47 1.14 21.46
N ALA A 84 -5.50 0.30 21.47
CA ALA A 84 -6.83 0.67 20.99
C ALA A 84 -7.49 1.81 21.79
N MET A 85 -6.97 2.11 22.98
CA MET A 85 -7.36 3.29 23.76
C MET A 85 -6.66 4.59 23.31
N ASN A 86 -5.67 4.50 22.43
CA ASN A 86 -4.97 5.63 21.83
C ASN A 86 -5.17 5.56 20.30
N PRO A 87 -6.40 5.82 19.80
CA PRO A 87 -6.74 5.62 18.40
C PRO A 87 -6.06 6.61 17.44
N ASP A 88 -5.58 7.76 17.94
CA ASP A 88 -4.81 8.70 17.13
C ASP A 88 -3.38 8.19 16.90
N ASN A 89 -3.18 7.56 15.73
CA ASN A 89 -1.90 7.00 15.31
C ASN A 89 -1.48 7.47 13.91
N GLY A 90 -2.16 8.49 13.38
CA GLY A 90 -1.87 9.07 12.07
C GLY A 90 -0.52 9.78 12.05
N VAL A 91 0.25 9.57 10.98
CA VAL A 91 1.57 10.18 10.79
C VAL A 91 1.78 10.73 9.38
N VAL A 92 0.70 10.89 8.61
CA VAL A 92 0.75 11.51 7.29
C VAL A 92 1.50 12.84 7.33
N GLY A 93 2.41 13.02 6.37
CA GLY A 93 3.42 14.07 6.43
C GLY A 93 2.98 15.40 5.82
N SER A 94 3.54 16.49 6.32
CA SER A 94 3.50 17.82 5.69
C SER A 94 4.56 17.89 4.58
N PRO A 95 4.28 18.51 3.41
CA PRO A 95 3.11 19.35 3.11
C PRO A 95 1.88 18.56 2.63
N GLY A 96 1.92 17.22 2.60
CA GLY A 96 0.76 16.41 2.20
C GLY A 96 -0.48 16.61 3.08
N THR A 97 -0.34 17.03 4.31
CA THR A 97 -1.46 17.37 5.21
C THR A 97 -2.25 18.61 4.74
N PHE A 98 -1.64 19.53 4.00
CA PHE A 98 -2.33 20.73 3.53
C PHE A 98 -3.53 20.39 2.64
N ALA A 99 -4.65 21.06 2.88
CA ALA A 99 -5.91 20.84 2.15
C ALA A 99 -5.76 21.09 0.64
N SER A 100 -4.90 22.02 0.24
CA SER A 100 -4.59 22.27 -1.17
C SER A 100 -4.06 21.02 -1.89
N ASN A 101 -3.30 20.17 -1.20
CA ASN A 101 -2.53 19.13 -1.87
C ASN A 101 -3.36 17.87 -2.09
N LEU A 102 -3.06 17.16 -3.17
CA LEU A 102 -3.52 15.79 -3.40
C LEU A 102 -2.43 14.83 -2.90
N THR A 103 -2.72 14.12 -1.82
CA THR A 103 -1.74 13.34 -1.06
C THR A 103 -1.85 11.87 -1.39
N VAL A 104 -0.71 11.25 -1.65
CA VAL A 104 -0.63 9.96 -2.33
C VAL A 104 -0.02 8.90 -1.44
N ALA A 105 -0.80 7.86 -1.16
CA ALA A 105 -0.39 6.62 -0.52
C ALA A 105 0.35 5.69 -1.50
N SER A 106 1.00 4.66 -0.95
CA SER A 106 1.70 3.64 -1.71
C SER A 106 1.02 2.29 -1.63
N ALA A 107 0.88 1.66 -2.78
CA ALA A 107 0.63 0.23 -2.93
C ALA A 107 1.81 -0.43 -3.67
N ASP A 108 1.96 -1.73 -3.50
CA ASP A 108 3.05 -2.47 -4.11
C ASP A 108 2.74 -2.85 -5.56
N ALA A 109 3.75 -2.81 -6.43
CA ALA A 109 3.60 -3.30 -7.78
C ALA A 109 3.27 -4.80 -7.76
N LYS A 110 2.21 -5.20 -8.47
CA LYS A 110 1.88 -6.63 -8.63
C LYS A 110 3.00 -7.36 -9.38
N THR A 111 3.51 -6.76 -10.45
CA THR A 111 4.67 -7.28 -11.19
C THR A 111 5.90 -6.45 -10.81
N CYS A 112 6.84 -7.09 -10.13
CA CYS A 112 8.08 -6.49 -9.68
C CYS A 112 9.19 -6.76 -10.68
N TYR A 113 10.12 -5.81 -10.84
CA TYR A 113 11.39 -6.05 -11.53
C TYR A 113 12.48 -6.27 -10.48
N ASN A 114 13.39 -7.21 -10.70
CA ASN A 114 14.57 -7.36 -9.87
C ASN A 114 15.82 -7.57 -10.75
N PRO A 115 16.67 -6.54 -10.91
CA PRO A 115 17.83 -6.60 -11.79
C PRO A 115 18.98 -7.49 -11.28
N GLY A 116 18.94 -7.93 -10.02
CA GLY A 116 20.04 -8.64 -9.36
C GLY A 116 19.82 -10.14 -9.16
N SER A 117 18.61 -10.64 -9.43
CA SER A 117 18.24 -12.03 -9.20
C SER A 117 17.60 -12.60 -10.46
N SER A 118 18.02 -13.80 -10.84
CA SER A 118 17.40 -14.55 -11.92
C SER A 118 16.30 -15.41 -11.31
N TYR A 119 15.08 -15.32 -11.85
CA TYR A 119 13.95 -16.09 -11.38
C TYR A 119 13.66 -17.27 -12.30
N LEU A 120 13.19 -18.35 -11.67
CA LEU A 120 12.58 -19.50 -12.27
C LEU A 120 11.07 -19.28 -12.27
N MET A 121 10.46 -19.09 -13.44
CA MET A 121 9.04 -18.72 -13.55
C MET A 121 8.14 -19.92 -13.76
N VAL A 122 7.21 -20.19 -12.86
CA VAL A 122 6.15 -21.18 -13.06
C VAL A 122 5.01 -20.56 -13.88
N ASN A 123 4.78 -21.08 -15.08
CA ASN A 123 3.68 -20.68 -15.97
C ASN A 123 3.53 -19.15 -16.15
N GLN A 124 4.64 -18.41 -16.15
CA GLN A 124 4.73 -16.94 -16.28
C GLN A 124 4.16 -16.10 -15.13
N ASN A 125 3.60 -16.73 -14.10
CA ASN A 125 2.87 -16.01 -13.05
C ASN A 125 3.65 -15.91 -11.74
N TYR A 126 4.55 -16.85 -11.45
CA TYR A 126 5.23 -16.89 -10.17
C TYR A 126 6.72 -17.12 -10.34
N GLY A 127 7.55 -16.33 -9.64
CA GLY A 127 9.00 -16.42 -9.73
C GLY A 127 9.63 -16.94 -8.45
N LEU A 128 10.45 -17.99 -8.58
CA LEU A 128 11.33 -18.47 -7.53
C LEU A 128 12.75 -17.95 -7.77
N ILE A 129 13.40 -17.40 -6.75
CA ILE A 129 14.83 -17.06 -6.83
C ILE A 129 15.61 -18.38 -6.89
N TYR A 130 16.46 -18.52 -7.91
CA TYR A 130 17.38 -19.65 -7.97
C TYR A 130 18.83 -19.18 -7.88
N TYR A 131 19.67 -20.05 -7.37
CA TYR A 131 21.12 -19.91 -7.37
C TYR A 131 21.74 -20.77 -8.46
N ASP A 132 22.69 -20.17 -9.19
CA ASP A 132 23.47 -20.83 -10.24
C ASP A 132 24.97 -20.56 -10.00
N PRO A 133 25.70 -21.52 -9.41
CA PRO A 133 27.12 -21.43 -9.13
C PRO A 133 28.00 -21.59 -10.37
N ALA A 134 27.44 -21.95 -11.53
CA ALA A 134 28.24 -22.21 -12.72
C ALA A 134 28.98 -20.94 -13.19
N PRO A 135 30.14 -21.08 -13.86
CA PRO A 135 30.75 -19.97 -14.57
C PRO A 135 29.78 -19.40 -15.60
N LEU A 136 29.81 -18.08 -15.81
CA LEU A 136 28.80 -17.34 -16.60
C LEU A 136 28.40 -18.02 -17.91
N ALA A 137 29.35 -18.56 -18.69
CA ALA A 137 29.07 -19.20 -19.97
C ALA A 137 28.16 -20.44 -19.90
N TYR A 138 28.07 -21.08 -18.74
CA TYR A 138 27.31 -22.32 -18.52
C TYR A 138 26.09 -22.13 -17.61
N ARG A 139 25.88 -20.91 -17.11
CA ARG A 139 24.70 -20.60 -16.32
C ARG A 139 23.45 -20.81 -17.16
N ALA A 140 22.39 -21.29 -16.54
CA ALA A 140 21.09 -21.51 -17.17
C ALA A 140 20.64 -20.27 -17.94
N GLU A 141 20.83 -19.08 -17.36
CA GLU A 141 20.48 -17.80 -17.97
C GLU A 141 21.25 -17.44 -19.24
N SER A 142 22.48 -17.95 -19.38
CA SER A 142 23.34 -17.67 -20.53
C SER A 142 23.12 -18.69 -21.65
N VAL A 143 22.81 -19.93 -21.28
CA VAL A 143 22.52 -21.02 -22.22
C VAL A 143 21.10 -20.92 -22.76
N TYR A 144 20.12 -20.56 -21.91
CA TYR A 144 18.69 -20.59 -22.21
C TYR A 144 17.95 -19.32 -21.72
N PRO A 145 18.31 -18.13 -22.23
CA PRO A 145 17.61 -16.90 -21.86
C PRO A 145 16.12 -16.96 -22.25
N ASP A 146 15.23 -16.56 -21.34
CA ASP A 146 13.79 -16.46 -21.57
C ASP A 146 13.14 -17.73 -22.16
N THR A 147 13.68 -18.90 -21.82
CA THR A 147 13.25 -20.20 -22.37
C THR A 147 12.41 -20.97 -21.36
N PHE A 148 11.34 -21.61 -21.83
CA PHE A 148 10.43 -22.45 -21.04
C PHE A 148 10.71 -23.93 -21.24
N PHE A 149 10.71 -24.69 -20.15
CA PHE A 149 10.91 -26.15 -20.15
C PHE A 149 9.73 -26.86 -19.51
N ASN A 150 9.30 -27.97 -20.10
CA ASN A 150 8.41 -28.91 -19.43
C ASN A 150 9.14 -29.55 -18.25
N LEU A 151 8.39 -29.84 -17.19
CA LEU A 151 8.95 -30.39 -15.96
C LEU A 151 8.89 -31.90 -15.90
N ALA A 152 9.91 -32.49 -15.27
CA ALA A 152 9.92 -33.87 -14.86
C ALA A 152 10.38 -33.94 -13.40
N ILE A 153 9.44 -34.10 -12.48
CA ILE A 153 9.73 -34.37 -11.08
C ILE A 153 10.17 -35.83 -10.97
N ILE A 154 11.34 -36.05 -10.38
CA ILE A 154 11.96 -37.37 -10.28
C ILE A 154 11.64 -37.96 -8.90
N GLU A 155 10.62 -38.83 -8.86
CA GLU A 155 10.22 -39.52 -7.63
C GLU A 155 11.32 -40.46 -7.14
N ASP A 156 11.50 -40.52 -5.81
CA ASP A 156 12.49 -41.36 -5.13
C ASP A 156 13.92 -41.22 -5.68
N ASN A 157 14.24 -40.10 -6.35
CA ASN A 157 15.52 -39.86 -7.01
C ASN A 157 15.91 -40.94 -8.05
N ASN A 158 14.92 -41.63 -8.64
CA ASN A 158 15.14 -42.72 -9.58
C ASN A 158 14.99 -42.27 -11.05
N PHE A 159 16.08 -42.37 -11.81
CA PHE A 159 16.15 -41.98 -13.22
C PHE A 159 15.93 -43.14 -14.21
N ASP A 160 15.74 -44.36 -13.73
CA ASP A 160 15.72 -45.55 -14.58
C ASP A 160 14.60 -45.51 -15.63
N GLY A 161 15.00 -45.55 -16.90
CA GLY A 161 14.08 -45.62 -18.04
C GLY A 161 13.32 -44.33 -18.36
N LEU A 162 13.71 -43.20 -17.77
CA LEU A 162 13.13 -41.88 -18.08
C LEU A 162 13.73 -41.28 -19.36
N ASP A 163 12.89 -40.58 -20.14
CA ASP A 163 13.31 -39.71 -21.25
C ASP A 163 13.01 -38.25 -20.88
N LEU A 164 14.09 -37.52 -20.61
CA LEU A 164 14.07 -36.14 -20.16
C LEU A 164 14.47 -35.15 -21.28
N THR A 165 14.50 -35.61 -22.54
CA THR A 165 14.85 -34.77 -23.69
C THR A 165 13.99 -33.52 -23.76
N GLY A 166 14.63 -32.35 -23.69
CA GLY A 166 13.95 -31.04 -23.73
C GLY A 166 13.25 -30.63 -22.43
N LYS A 167 13.46 -31.36 -21.33
CA LYS A 167 12.81 -31.12 -20.03
C LYS A 167 13.79 -30.62 -18.98
N MET A 168 13.23 -29.99 -17.95
CA MET A 168 13.90 -29.71 -16.68
C MET A 168 13.66 -30.87 -15.73
N ALA A 169 14.74 -31.52 -15.30
CA ALA A 169 14.69 -32.54 -14.26
C ALA A 169 14.65 -31.85 -12.89
N VAL A 170 13.71 -32.23 -12.03
CA VAL A 170 13.58 -31.69 -10.67
C VAL A 170 13.82 -32.82 -9.68
N VAL A 171 14.85 -32.65 -8.85
CA VAL A 171 15.21 -33.57 -7.76
C VAL A 171 15.23 -32.83 -6.43
N PHE A 172 15.15 -33.60 -5.35
CA PHE A 172 15.26 -33.08 -3.99
C PHE A 172 16.60 -33.53 -3.41
N GLU A 173 17.29 -32.61 -2.75
CA GLU A 173 18.56 -32.87 -2.09
C GLU A 173 18.47 -34.10 -1.19
N ASN A 174 19.51 -34.93 -1.21
CA ASN A 174 19.52 -36.21 -0.56
C ASN A 174 20.90 -36.46 0.06
N GLU A 175 20.94 -36.87 1.33
CA GLU A 175 22.20 -37.08 2.05
C GLU A 175 23.06 -38.23 1.45
N ASP A 176 22.42 -39.19 0.76
CA ASP A 176 23.07 -40.36 0.18
C ASP A 176 23.48 -40.16 -1.29
N ILE A 177 23.04 -39.08 -1.96
CA ILE A 177 23.30 -38.80 -3.38
C ILE A 177 23.88 -37.40 -3.54
N THR A 178 25.10 -37.32 -4.08
CA THR A 178 25.77 -36.04 -4.32
C THR A 178 25.17 -35.27 -5.49
N ALA A 179 25.34 -33.94 -5.50
CA ALA A 179 24.91 -33.11 -6.63
C ALA A 179 25.56 -33.53 -7.96
N GLN A 180 26.81 -34.02 -7.95
CA GLN A 180 27.48 -34.56 -9.14
C GLN A 180 26.84 -35.87 -9.64
N GLU A 181 26.37 -36.73 -8.74
CA GLU A 181 25.64 -37.96 -9.12
C GLU A 181 24.29 -37.62 -9.76
N PHE A 182 23.52 -36.71 -9.14
CA PHE A 182 22.29 -36.20 -9.74
C PHE A 182 22.51 -35.59 -11.12
N TYR A 183 23.55 -34.75 -11.24
CA TYR A 183 23.92 -34.12 -12.48
C TYR A 183 24.22 -35.13 -13.59
N THR A 184 24.95 -36.19 -13.25
CA THR A 184 25.30 -37.26 -14.20
C THR A 184 24.06 -38.04 -14.63
N MET A 185 23.23 -38.48 -13.67
CA MET A 185 22.01 -39.24 -13.96
C MET A 185 21.01 -38.45 -14.80
N ALA A 186 20.80 -37.17 -14.46
CA ALA A 186 19.91 -36.29 -15.22
C ALA A 186 20.41 -36.05 -16.65
N HIS A 187 21.73 -35.86 -16.82
CA HIS A 187 22.34 -35.72 -18.14
C HIS A 187 22.21 -37.01 -18.98
N GLU A 188 22.47 -38.18 -18.39
CA GLU A 188 22.34 -39.47 -19.07
C GLU A 188 20.89 -39.77 -19.47
N ALA A 189 19.91 -39.32 -18.68
CA ALA A 189 18.49 -39.39 -18.99
C ALA A 189 18.03 -38.32 -20.02
N GLY A 190 18.91 -37.43 -20.46
CA GLY A 190 18.66 -36.45 -21.53
C GLY A 190 18.10 -35.11 -21.08
N ALA A 191 18.14 -34.77 -19.79
CA ALA A 191 17.64 -33.49 -19.29
C ALA A 191 18.37 -32.30 -19.96
N SER A 192 17.64 -31.19 -20.13
CA SER A 192 18.20 -29.92 -20.64
C SER A 192 18.67 -28.98 -19.54
N ILE A 193 18.14 -29.16 -18.33
CA ILE A 193 18.55 -28.47 -17.11
C ILE A 193 18.19 -29.34 -15.90
N LEU A 194 19.05 -29.32 -14.87
CA LEU A 194 18.77 -29.92 -13.57
C LEU A 194 18.44 -28.84 -12.55
N LEU A 195 17.34 -29.02 -11.82
CA LEU A 195 16.97 -28.27 -10.63
C LEU A 195 17.10 -29.17 -9.41
N ILE A 196 17.93 -28.76 -8.44
CA ILE A 196 18.06 -29.43 -7.13
C ILE A 196 17.41 -28.54 -6.07
N VAL A 197 16.33 -29.02 -5.44
CA VAL A 197 15.66 -28.33 -4.34
C VAL A 197 16.40 -28.64 -3.04
N GLY A 198 16.78 -27.62 -2.26
CA GLY A 198 17.48 -27.79 -0.98
C GLY A 198 16.64 -28.48 0.10
N CYS A 199 17.30 -28.92 1.19
CA CYS A 199 16.64 -29.62 2.30
C CYS A 199 15.88 -28.69 3.29
N ASN A 200 14.86 -29.26 3.94
CA ASN A 200 13.72 -28.58 4.58
C ASN A 200 13.99 -27.81 5.91
N ASP A 201 15.18 -27.88 6.50
CA ASP A 201 15.36 -27.48 7.91
C ASP A 201 16.09 -26.14 8.14
N ASP A 202 16.79 -25.57 7.15
CA ASP A 202 17.76 -24.47 7.40
C ASP A 202 17.70 -23.26 6.44
N ASP A 203 16.65 -23.07 5.62
CA ASP A 203 16.56 -21.99 4.63
C ASP A 203 17.78 -21.92 3.68
N THR A 204 18.32 -23.09 3.30
CA THR A 204 19.55 -23.17 2.47
C THR A 204 19.29 -23.72 1.07
N TYR A 205 20.12 -23.28 0.13
CA TYR A 205 20.25 -23.90 -1.19
C TYR A 205 20.96 -25.26 -1.07
N ALA A 206 20.68 -26.17 -2.00
CA ALA A 206 21.40 -27.44 -2.07
C ALA A 206 22.91 -27.22 -2.29
N ASP A 207 23.75 -28.03 -1.66
CA ASP A 207 25.20 -27.95 -1.84
C ASP A 207 25.63 -28.50 -3.21
N MET A 208 25.83 -27.59 -4.16
CA MET A 208 26.28 -27.92 -5.52
C MET A 208 27.80 -27.86 -5.69
N SER A 209 28.58 -27.76 -4.61
CA SER A 209 30.04 -27.66 -4.66
C SER A 209 30.75 -28.93 -5.18
N SER A 210 30.05 -30.08 -5.13
CA SER A 210 30.57 -31.36 -5.64
C SER A 210 30.58 -31.45 -7.17
N ILE A 211 29.89 -30.55 -7.89
CA ILE A 211 29.83 -30.59 -9.35
C ILE A 211 31.18 -30.16 -9.95
N GLU A 212 31.84 -31.07 -10.66
CA GLU A 212 33.17 -30.86 -11.22
C GLU A 212 33.15 -30.00 -12.50
N SER A 213 32.07 -30.06 -13.27
CA SER A 213 31.91 -29.32 -14.54
C SER A 213 30.45 -29.14 -14.94
N TYR A 214 30.13 -27.94 -15.44
CA TYR A 214 28.80 -27.56 -15.96
C TYR A 214 28.70 -27.59 -17.49
N GLU A 215 29.68 -28.20 -18.18
CA GLU A 215 29.71 -28.19 -19.66
C GLU A 215 28.59 -29.01 -20.31
N ALA A 216 28.10 -30.03 -19.62
CA ALA A 216 27.11 -30.96 -20.15
C ALA A 216 25.68 -30.40 -20.09
N MET A 217 25.36 -29.62 -19.06
CA MET A 217 24.03 -29.08 -18.80
C MET A 217 24.09 -27.99 -17.70
N PRO A 218 23.23 -26.96 -17.72
CA PRO A 218 23.05 -26.10 -16.56
C PRO A 218 22.48 -26.84 -15.35
N CYS A 219 22.89 -26.45 -14.15
CA CYS A 219 22.34 -26.96 -12.89
C CYS A 219 22.08 -25.81 -11.93
N ILE A 220 20.84 -25.70 -11.46
CA ILE A 220 20.35 -24.61 -10.61
C ILE A 220 19.76 -25.18 -9.32
N THR A 221 19.66 -24.35 -8.29
CA THR A 221 19.06 -24.73 -7.01
C THR A 221 18.17 -23.63 -6.44
N VAL A 222 17.14 -24.04 -5.69
CA VAL A 222 16.24 -23.16 -4.93
C VAL A 222 16.30 -23.54 -3.45
N GLU A 223 15.96 -22.60 -2.57
CA GLU A 223 15.99 -22.80 -1.11
C GLU A 223 14.96 -23.86 -0.66
N GLY A 224 15.29 -24.60 0.39
CA GLY A 224 14.53 -25.77 0.87
C GLY A 224 13.31 -25.53 1.75
N TRP A 225 12.97 -24.28 2.13
CA TRP A 225 11.75 -24.00 2.91
C TRP A 225 10.44 -24.27 2.15
N ILE A 226 10.54 -24.61 0.86
CA ILE A 226 9.41 -25.03 0.04
C ILE A 226 9.36 -26.56 0.04
N TRP A 227 8.49 -27.14 0.86
CA TRP A 227 8.37 -28.60 1.02
C TRP A 227 8.04 -29.32 -0.30
N TYR A 228 8.31 -30.63 -0.42
CA TYR A 228 7.87 -31.44 -1.58
C TYR A 228 6.36 -31.31 -1.83
N ASP A 229 5.58 -31.42 -0.76
CA ASP A 229 4.13 -31.21 -0.80
C ASP A 229 3.80 -29.74 -1.01
N GLU A 230 4.54 -28.75 -0.50
CA GLU A 230 4.27 -27.32 -0.78
C GLU A 230 4.70 -26.84 -2.18
N ILE A 231 5.79 -27.30 -2.80
CA ILE A 231 6.11 -27.02 -4.21
C ILE A 231 4.99 -27.61 -5.07
N VAL A 232 4.61 -28.87 -4.80
CA VAL A 232 3.54 -29.54 -5.56
C VAL A 232 2.17 -28.92 -5.24
N TYR A 233 1.84 -28.58 -3.99
CA TYR A 233 0.59 -27.91 -3.60
C TYR A 233 0.53 -26.48 -4.10
N TRP A 234 1.60 -25.70 -3.99
CA TRP A 234 1.67 -24.34 -4.52
C TRP A 234 1.63 -24.35 -6.06
N MET A 235 2.19 -25.37 -6.71
CA MET A 235 2.08 -25.51 -8.17
C MET A 235 0.75 -26.14 -8.64
N VAL A 236 0.03 -26.90 -7.79
CA VAL A 236 -1.25 -27.57 -8.13
C VAL A 236 -2.47 -26.76 -7.70
N ASP A 237 -2.49 -26.21 -6.48
CA ASP A 237 -3.68 -25.65 -5.80
C ASP A 237 -3.84 -24.14 -6.07
N GLU A 238 -2.74 -23.37 -6.14
CA GLU A 238 -2.76 -21.94 -6.55
C GLU A 238 -2.93 -21.77 -8.09
N LEU A 239 -2.47 -22.74 -8.88
CA LEU A 239 -2.47 -22.65 -10.35
C LEU A 239 -3.61 -23.43 -11.03
N ALA A 240 -4.32 -24.34 -10.34
CA ALA A 240 -5.43 -25.15 -10.89
C ALA A 240 -5.13 -25.87 -12.23
N LEU A 241 -3.85 -26.08 -12.58
CA LEU A 241 -3.43 -26.64 -13.86
C LEU A 241 -3.04 -28.12 -13.73
N PRO A 242 -3.37 -28.97 -14.73
CA PRO A 242 -2.82 -30.33 -14.80
C PRO A 242 -1.30 -30.29 -14.84
N VAL A 243 -0.63 -31.17 -14.09
CA VAL A 243 0.84 -31.30 -14.01
C VAL A 243 1.50 -31.41 -15.40
N GLU A 244 0.78 -31.95 -16.38
CA GLU A 244 1.20 -32.13 -17.77
C GLU A 244 1.29 -30.82 -18.59
N GLU A 245 0.80 -29.69 -18.06
CA GLU A 245 0.78 -28.38 -18.71
C GLU A 245 1.79 -27.37 -18.09
N TRP A 246 2.67 -27.81 -17.20
CA TRP A 246 3.59 -26.93 -16.46
C TRP A 246 4.87 -26.61 -17.23
N ALA A 247 5.24 -25.33 -17.26
CA ALA A 247 6.50 -24.87 -17.81
C ALA A 247 7.27 -23.94 -16.85
N LEU A 248 8.58 -24.15 -16.71
CA LEU A 248 9.48 -23.26 -15.98
C LEU A 248 10.32 -22.39 -16.93
N GLY A 249 10.29 -21.07 -16.72
CA GLY A 249 11.05 -20.07 -17.47
C GLY A 249 12.37 -19.68 -16.78
N ILE A 250 13.46 -19.54 -17.53
CA ILE A 250 14.79 -19.14 -17.01
C ILE A 250 15.08 -17.65 -17.25
N ASN A 251 15.66 -16.99 -16.25
CA ASN A 251 16.10 -15.58 -16.28
C ASN A 251 14.97 -14.58 -16.52
N HIS A 252 13.83 -14.80 -15.89
CA HIS A 252 12.84 -13.74 -15.84
C HIS A 252 13.26 -12.71 -14.79
N ARG A 253 13.44 -11.47 -15.21
CA ARG A 253 13.74 -10.35 -14.30
C ARG A 253 12.49 -9.72 -13.71
N TYR A 254 11.34 -10.27 -14.08
CA TYR A 254 10.05 -9.90 -13.52
C TYR A 254 9.52 -11.08 -12.73
N TYR A 255 8.79 -10.81 -11.66
CA TYR A 255 7.96 -11.79 -11.00
C TYR A 255 6.65 -11.12 -10.60
N THR A 256 5.57 -11.89 -10.56
CA THR A 256 4.26 -11.37 -10.16
C THR A 256 3.94 -11.95 -8.79
N ASN A 257 3.57 -11.09 -7.84
CA ASN A 257 3.14 -11.52 -6.51
C ASN A 257 1.80 -12.25 -6.63
N ALA A 258 1.66 -13.33 -5.86
CA ALA A 258 0.38 -14.03 -5.67
C ALA A 258 -0.65 -13.06 -5.08
N GLY A 259 -1.90 -13.14 -5.52
CA GLY A 259 -3.00 -12.30 -5.03
C GLY A 259 -3.16 -10.93 -5.71
N ASP A 260 -3.98 -10.09 -5.10
CA ASP A 260 -4.26 -8.74 -5.56
C ASP A 260 -3.22 -7.72 -5.09
N THR A 261 -3.22 -6.54 -5.70
CA THR A 261 -2.35 -5.43 -5.28
C THR A 261 -2.68 -5.02 -3.85
N ALA A 262 -1.68 -5.07 -2.96
CA ALA A 262 -1.80 -4.68 -1.56
C ALA A 262 -1.22 -3.29 -1.30
N MET A 263 -1.70 -2.65 -0.23
CA MET A 263 -1.10 -1.41 0.28
C MET A 263 0.31 -1.68 0.79
N SER A 264 1.27 -0.80 0.49
CA SER A 264 2.62 -0.91 1.03
C SER A 264 2.60 -0.72 2.55
N ASP A 265 3.35 -1.55 3.28
CA ASP A 265 3.34 -1.49 4.76
C ASP A 265 3.95 -0.21 5.32
N PHE A 266 4.90 0.39 4.61
CA PHE A 266 5.52 1.65 5.01
C PHE A 266 4.61 2.88 4.80
N SER A 267 3.56 2.79 3.98
CA SER A 267 2.78 3.98 3.59
C SER A 267 2.17 4.65 4.81
N SER A 268 2.47 5.93 5.04
CA SER A 268 1.96 6.67 6.21
C SER A 268 0.43 6.79 6.18
N TRP A 269 -0.19 6.55 7.33
CA TRP A 269 -1.62 6.65 7.55
C TRP A 269 -2.04 8.03 8.04
N GLY A 270 -3.27 8.41 7.73
CA GLY A 270 -3.98 9.46 8.44
C GLY A 270 -4.72 8.95 9.69
N PRO A 271 -5.69 9.73 10.21
CA PRO A 271 -6.13 11.01 9.67
C PRO A 271 -5.09 12.11 9.92
N THR A 272 -5.41 13.34 9.55
CA THR A 272 -4.74 14.51 10.12
C THR A 272 -5.16 14.73 11.58
N GLY A 273 -4.47 15.63 12.28
CA GLY A 273 -4.79 15.96 13.67
C GLY A 273 -6.19 16.56 13.87
N ASP A 274 -6.81 17.10 12.82
CA ASP A 274 -8.18 17.62 12.79
C ASP A 274 -9.21 16.70 12.13
N LEU A 275 -8.96 15.39 12.07
CA LEU A 275 -9.85 14.35 11.52
C LEU A 275 -10.14 14.43 10.01
N ARG A 276 -9.23 15.02 9.22
CA ARG A 276 -9.35 14.99 7.76
C ARG A 276 -8.79 13.70 7.18
N ILE A 277 -9.41 13.25 6.09
CA ILE A 277 -8.95 12.09 5.33
C ILE A 277 -7.73 12.51 4.52
N LYS A 278 -6.60 11.93 4.91
CA LYS A 278 -5.33 11.88 4.19
C LYS A 278 -4.76 10.46 4.40
N PRO A 279 -4.01 9.90 3.43
CA PRO A 279 -3.89 10.36 2.04
C PRO A 279 -5.24 10.36 1.31
N GLU A 280 -5.33 11.07 0.19
CA GLU A 280 -6.58 11.16 -0.58
C GLU A 280 -6.68 10.11 -1.68
N ILE A 281 -5.56 9.54 -2.12
CA ILE A 281 -5.53 8.54 -3.19
C ILE A 281 -4.30 7.64 -3.07
N THR A 282 -4.33 6.48 -3.70
CA THR A 282 -3.23 5.52 -3.74
C THR A 282 -2.69 5.34 -5.16
N ALA A 283 -1.38 5.23 -5.32
CA ALA A 283 -0.75 4.74 -6.56
C ALA A 283 0.38 3.76 -6.24
N ILE A 284 0.88 3.08 -7.28
CA ILE A 284 1.99 2.13 -7.12
C ILE A 284 3.26 2.87 -6.69
N GLY A 285 3.78 2.52 -5.53
CA GLY A 285 5.02 3.08 -4.99
C GLY A 285 6.00 2.04 -4.48
N GLY A 286 5.55 0.80 -4.25
CA GLY A 286 6.44 -0.31 -3.94
C GLY A 286 6.99 -0.97 -5.20
N ASN A 287 8.28 -1.30 -5.18
CA ASN A 287 8.99 -2.04 -6.23
C ASN A 287 8.93 -1.36 -7.61
N VAL A 288 9.03 -0.03 -7.65
CA VAL A 288 8.95 0.76 -8.88
C VAL A 288 10.30 0.80 -9.57
N TYR A 289 10.36 0.25 -10.80
CA TYR A 289 11.51 0.36 -11.69
C TYR A 289 11.49 1.69 -12.45
N SER A 290 12.53 2.51 -12.29
CA SER A 290 12.60 3.82 -12.95
C SER A 290 14.04 4.25 -13.26
N THR A 291 14.17 5.38 -13.95
CA THR A 291 15.45 6.00 -14.29
C THR A 291 16.26 6.36 -13.05
N TRP A 292 17.56 6.14 -13.10
CA TRP A 292 18.51 6.43 -12.03
C TRP A 292 19.70 7.27 -12.53
N SER A 293 20.60 7.63 -11.63
CA SER A 293 21.82 8.36 -11.98
C SER A 293 22.68 7.60 -13.01
N TRP A 294 23.53 8.33 -13.74
CA TRP A 294 24.51 7.77 -14.69
C TRP A 294 23.91 6.96 -15.83
N ASN A 295 22.74 7.36 -16.33
CA ASN A 295 22.00 6.66 -17.39
C ASN A 295 21.62 5.21 -17.00
N GLY A 296 21.51 4.97 -15.69
CA GLY A 296 21.11 3.69 -15.14
C GLY A 296 19.61 3.63 -14.82
N TYR A 297 19.21 2.50 -14.29
CA TYR A 297 17.87 2.27 -13.77
C TYR A 297 17.98 1.54 -12.43
N ALA A 298 17.00 1.75 -11.56
CA ALA A 298 16.94 1.11 -10.26
C ALA A 298 15.48 0.82 -9.88
N VAL A 299 15.31 -0.10 -8.95
CA VAL A 299 14.04 -0.37 -8.28
C VAL A 299 14.09 0.30 -6.92
N SER A 300 13.03 1.05 -6.60
CA SER A 300 12.90 1.73 -5.32
C SER A 300 11.46 1.64 -4.84
N SER A 301 11.28 1.69 -3.53
CA SER A 301 9.98 1.70 -2.88
C SER A 301 9.78 2.98 -2.09
N GLY A 302 8.57 3.53 -2.10
CA GLY A 302 8.17 4.68 -1.30
C GLY A 302 6.95 5.41 -1.86
N THR A 303 6.23 6.14 -1.02
CA THR A 303 5.17 7.08 -1.48
C THR A 303 5.75 8.17 -2.40
N SER A 304 7.06 8.42 -2.31
CA SER A 304 7.83 9.23 -3.26
C SER A 304 7.79 8.72 -4.71
N MET A 305 7.54 7.43 -4.93
CA MET A 305 7.40 6.80 -6.25
C MET A 305 5.93 6.77 -6.70
N SER A 306 4.97 6.76 -5.77
CA SER A 306 3.53 6.89 -6.05
C SER A 306 3.14 8.30 -6.51
N ALA A 307 3.58 9.34 -5.79
CA ALA A 307 3.27 10.74 -6.07
C ALA A 307 3.48 11.15 -7.54
N PRO A 308 4.63 10.83 -8.20
CA PRO A 308 4.84 11.23 -9.59
C PRO A 308 3.89 10.52 -10.57
N GLN A 309 3.38 9.33 -10.24
CA GLN A 309 2.36 8.66 -11.07
C GLN A 309 1.05 9.43 -11.06
N VAL A 310 0.62 9.90 -9.89
CA VAL A 310 -0.60 10.71 -9.74
C VAL A 310 -0.43 12.10 -10.35
N ALA A 311 0.75 12.71 -10.23
CA ALA A 311 1.06 13.96 -10.93
C ALA A 311 0.94 13.80 -12.45
N GLY A 312 1.48 12.71 -13.01
CA GLY A 312 1.31 12.37 -14.43
C GLY A 312 -0.14 12.12 -14.81
N ALA A 313 -0.87 11.34 -14.01
CA ALA A 313 -2.30 11.06 -14.22
C ALA A 313 -3.13 12.34 -14.24
N THR A 314 -2.84 13.28 -13.33
CA THR A 314 -3.51 14.58 -13.26
C THR A 314 -3.34 15.36 -14.57
N VAL A 315 -2.15 15.38 -15.15
CA VAL A 315 -1.91 16.04 -16.44
C VAL A 315 -2.73 15.41 -17.57
N LEU A 316 -2.85 14.07 -17.61
CA LEU A 316 -3.66 13.35 -18.60
C LEU A 316 -5.16 13.67 -18.45
N VAL A 317 -5.67 13.68 -17.21
CA VAL A 317 -7.06 14.03 -16.94
C VAL A 317 -7.34 15.48 -17.35
N LYS A 318 -6.46 16.42 -16.99
CA LYS A 318 -6.59 17.83 -17.40
C LYS A 318 -6.56 18.00 -18.92
N GLN A 319 -5.71 17.24 -19.61
CA GLN A 319 -5.69 17.23 -21.07
C GLN A 319 -7.04 16.78 -21.65
N SER A 320 -7.61 15.71 -21.13
CA SER A 320 -8.93 15.21 -21.53
C SER A 320 -10.03 16.25 -21.28
N LEU A 321 -10.06 16.83 -20.08
CA LEU A 321 -11.05 17.85 -19.69
C LEU A 321 -11.00 19.07 -20.62
N ARG A 322 -9.80 19.58 -20.93
CA ARG A 322 -9.63 20.71 -21.86
C ARG A 322 -10.12 20.42 -23.28
N GLN A 323 -10.02 19.17 -23.72
CA GLN A 323 -10.47 18.75 -25.06
C GLN A 323 -11.98 18.54 -25.12
N ARG A 324 -12.57 17.94 -24.08
CA ARG A 324 -13.98 17.57 -24.02
C ARG A 324 -14.88 18.72 -23.56
N PHE A 325 -14.37 19.57 -22.68
CA PHE A 325 -15.10 20.65 -22.01
C PHE A 325 -14.30 21.97 -22.10
N PRO A 326 -14.11 22.52 -23.31
CA PRO A 326 -13.25 23.69 -23.55
C PRO A 326 -13.72 24.99 -22.87
N GLU A 327 -14.96 25.03 -22.38
CA GLU A 327 -15.54 26.14 -21.63
C GLU A 327 -15.12 26.19 -20.16
N LEU A 328 -14.54 25.12 -19.61
CA LEU A 328 -14.09 25.08 -18.23
C LEU A 328 -12.91 26.03 -18.01
N THR A 329 -12.96 26.78 -16.91
CA THR A 329 -11.83 27.58 -16.44
C THR A 329 -10.69 26.69 -15.94
N SER A 330 -9.47 27.25 -15.84
CA SER A 330 -8.33 26.49 -15.29
C SER A 330 -8.57 26.01 -13.87
N GLN A 331 -9.29 26.78 -13.04
CA GLN A 331 -9.67 26.37 -11.70
C GLN A 331 -10.65 25.19 -11.72
N GLN A 332 -11.69 25.25 -12.56
CA GLN A 332 -12.64 24.14 -12.67
C GLN A 332 -11.95 22.86 -13.16
N ILE A 333 -11.03 22.97 -14.14
CA ILE A 333 -10.24 21.84 -14.62
C ILE A 333 -9.38 21.26 -13.49
N HIS A 334 -8.78 22.10 -12.65
CA HIS A 334 -8.01 21.67 -11.48
C HIS A 334 -8.88 20.86 -10.50
N ASP A 335 -10.02 21.41 -10.10
CA ASP A 335 -10.91 20.81 -9.09
C ASP A 335 -11.53 19.51 -9.62
N ILE A 336 -12.01 19.53 -10.87
CA ILE A 336 -12.59 18.35 -11.53
C ILE A 336 -11.54 17.28 -11.76
N ALA A 337 -10.28 17.62 -12.04
CA ALA A 337 -9.22 16.61 -12.19
C ALA A 337 -8.97 15.84 -10.88
N ASN A 338 -8.89 16.53 -9.73
CA ASN A 338 -8.81 15.87 -8.43
C ASN A 338 -10.06 15.01 -8.18
N ALA A 339 -11.24 15.56 -8.46
CA ALA A 339 -12.50 14.86 -8.23
C ALA A 339 -12.64 13.60 -9.09
N MET A 340 -12.25 13.65 -10.37
CA MET A 340 -12.25 12.50 -11.27
C MET A 340 -11.31 11.39 -10.80
N LEU A 341 -10.07 11.77 -10.43
CA LEU A 341 -9.08 10.81 -9.95
C LEU A 341 -9.56 10.07 -8.70
N MET A 342 -10.12 10.79 -7.73
CA MET A 342 -10.63 10.20 -6.49
C MET A 342 -11.94 9.43 -6.72
N SER A 343 -12.91 10.01 -7.43
CA SER A 343 -14.22 9.39 -7.64
C SER A 343 -14.12 8.07 -8.37
N THR A 344 -13.20 7.96 -9.34
CA THR A 344 -13.04 6.75 -10.17
C THR A 344 -11.99 5.77 -9.63
N ALA A 345 -11.37 6.09 -8.48
CA ALA A 345 -10.40 5.23 -7.82
C ALA A 345 -11.04 3.88 -7.43
N THR A 346 -10.24 2.82 -7.49
CA THR A 346 -10.67 1.46 -7.15
C THR A 346 -10.16 1.11 -5.76
N GLN A 347 -11.05 0.72 -4.84
CA GLN A 347 -10.64 0.36 -3.48
C GLN A 347 -9.67 -0.81 -3.51
N VAL A 348 -8.52 -0.63 -2.87
CA VAL A 348 -7.55 -1.67 -2.55
C VAL A 348 -8.16 -2.57 -1.48
N LYS A 349 -8.02 -3.89 -1.68
CA LYS A 349 -8.46 -4.88 -0.72
C LYS A 349 -7.40 -5.08 0.36
N GLY A 350 -7.85 -5.10 1.61
CA GLY A 350 -7.05 -5.51 2.76
C GLY A 350 -7.22 -7.00 3.02
N VAL A 351 -6.80 -7.43 4.21
CA VAL A 351 -6.97 -8.81 4.67
C VAL A 351 -8.45 -9.20 4.68
N HIS A 352 -8.74 -10.47 4.36
CA HIS A 352 -10.10 -11.03 4.28
C HIS A 352 -11.04 -10.39 3.23
N GLU A 353 -10.50 -9.82 2.15
CA GLU A 353 -11.25 -9.23 1.01
C GLU A 353 -12.09 -7.98 1.37
N PHE A 354 -11.89 -7.41 2.55
CA PHE A 354 -12.48 -6.14 2.95
C PHE A 354 -11.76 -4.98 2.27
N ASP A 355 -12.44 -3.86 2.07
CA ASP A 355 -11.74 -2.66 1.60
C ASP A 355 -10.75 -2.19 2.68
N CYS A 356 -9.58 -1.74 2.25
CA CYS A 356 -8.62 -1.12 3.15
C CYS A 356 -9.20 0.17 3.76
N SER A 357 -8.73 0.57 4.95
CA SER A 357 -9.16 1.81 5.60
C SER A 357 -8.96 3.04 4.69
N PRO A 358 -9.93 3.96 4.58
CA PRO A 358 -9.74 5.25 3.91
C PRO A 358 -8.56 6.06 4.47
N ARG A 359 -8.21 5.90 5.76
CA ARG A 359 -7.03 6.54 6.35
C ARG A 359 -5.70 5.98 5.84
N ARG A 360 -5.69 4.78 5.24
CA ARG A 360 -4.51 4.19 4.59
C ARG A 360 -4.51 4.45 3.09
N GLN A 361 -5.63 4.22 2.41
CA GLN A 361 -5.69 4.20 0.95
C GLN A 361 -6.31 5.46 0.30
N GLY A 362 -6.92 6.34 1.10
CA GLY A 362 -7.75 7.43 0.59
C GLY A 362 -8.96 6.91 -0.18
N ALA A 363 -9.25 7.49 -1.34
CA ALA A 363 -10.31 7.04 -2.23
C ALA A 363 -10.03 5.68 -2.89
N GLY A 364 -8.77 5.25 -2.91
CA GLY A 364 -8.32 3.98 -3.48
C GLY A 364 -7.22 4.12 -4.53
N MET A 365 -6.91 3.02 -5.21
CA MET A 365 -5.94 2.96 -6.30
C MET A 365 -6.39 3.80 -7.49
N ILE A 366 -5.48 4.61 -8.06
CA ILE A 366 -5.79 5.41 -9.25
C ILE A 366 -6.25 4.53 -10.41
N ASN A 367 -7.26 4.99 -11.14
CA ASN A 367 -7.71 4.36 -12.37
C ASN A 367 -7.70 5.40 -13.50
N ILE A 368 -6.55 5.54 -14.17
CA ILE A 368 -6.35 6.57 -15.21
C ILE A 368 -7.35 6.43 -16.36
N PRO A 369 -7.61 5.22 -16.93
CA PRO A 369 -8.62 5.07 -17.97
C PRO A 369 -9.99 5.58 -17.53
N ASN A 370 -10.47 5.19 -16.35
CA ASN A 370 -11.77 5.64 -15.85
C ASN A 370 -11.78 7.15 -15.59
N ALA A 371 -10.75 7.71 -14.96
CA ALA A 371 -10.66 9.14 -14.69
C ALA A 371 -10.63 10.00 -15.97
N VAL A 372 -10.01 9.50 -17.05
CA VAL A 372 -9.92 10.19 -18.34
C VAL A 372 -11.21 10.08 -19.15
N LEU A 373 -11.92 8.95 -19.05
CA LEU A 373 -13.11 8.64 -19.85
C LEU A 373 -14.42 9.04 -19.17
N SER A 374 -14.48 9.05 -17.84
CA SER A 374 -15.70 9.36 -17.11
C SER A 374 -16.23 10.75 -17.47
N ASP A 375 -17.55 10.84 -17.61
CA ASP A 375 -18.30 12.10 -17.65
C ASP A 375 -18.82 12.51 -16.27
N VAL A 376 -18.69 11.61 -15.28
CA VAL A 376 -19.31 11.75 -13.96
C VAL A 376 -18.25 11.77 -12.87
N TYR A 377 -18.39 12.70 -11.93
CA TYR A 377 -17.58 12.77 -10.72
C TYR A 377 -18.45 13.07 -9.50
N LEU A 378 -17.90 12.80 -8.31
CA LEU A 378 -18.54 13.08 -7.04
C LEU A 378 -18.02 14.41 -6.48
N SER A 379 -18.84 15.11 -5.72
CA SER A 379 -18.43 16.30 -4.97
C SER A 379 -19.19 16.40 -3.66
N VAL A 380 -18.64 17.15 -2.70
CA VAL A 380 -19.24 17.39 -1.38
C VAL A 380 -19.36 18.89 -1.18
N ASP A 381 -20.56 19.35 -0.82
CA ASP A 381 -20.78 20.78 -0.59
C ASP A 381 -19.96 21.27 0.61
N GLY A 382 -19.18 22.33 0.40
CA GLY A 382 -18.26 22.86 1.41
C GLY A 382 -16.97 22.05 1.62
N GLY A 383 -16.83 20.90 0.94
CA GLY A 383 -15.59 20.12 0.90
C GLY A 383 -14.61 20.60 -0.17
N ASP A 384 -13.34 20.31 0.01
CA ASP A 384 -12.26 20.61 -0.95
C ASP A 384 -12.13 19.55 -2.05
N LYS A 385 -12.49 18.30 -1.74
CA LYS A 385 -12.37 17.10 -2.59
C LYS A 385 -13.54 16.13 -2.33
N PRO A 386 -13.77 15.10 -3.18
CA PRO A 386 -14.82 14.11 -2.93
C PRO A 386 -14.44 13.17 -1.79
N LYS A 387 -14.68 13.63 -0.56
CA LYS A 387 -14.48 12.88 0.68
C LYS A 387 -15.39 13.47 1.76
N LEU A 388 -15.92 12.63 2.64
CA LEU A 388 -16.82 13.04 3.72
C LEU A 388 -16.10 12.97 5.07
N GLU A 389 -15.82 14.13 5.64
CA GLU A 389 -15.15 14.30 6.92
C GLU A 389 -16.20 14.74 7.94
N LEU A 390 -16.77 13.78 8.68
CA LEU A 390 -17.97 13.98 9.49
C LEU A 390 -17.66 14.50 10.90
N GLY A 391 -16.38 14.57 11.26
CA GLY A 391 -15.92 14.97 12.58
C GLY A 391 -16.15 13.88 13.63
N ASP A 392 -16.21 14.32 14.89
CA ASP A 392 -16.38 13.45 16.04
C ASP A 392 -17.85 13.38 16.51
N ASP A 393 -18.17 12.30 17.20
CA ASP A 393 -19.47 11.98 17.79
C ASP A 393 -19.31 11.87 19.31
N PRO A 394 -19.19 13.02 20.02
CA PRO A 394 -18.91 13.03 21.46
C PRO A 394 -20.06 12.46 22.29
N GLU A 395 -21.28 12.52 21.77
CA GLU A 395 -22.47 11.93 22.40
C GLU A 395 -22.61 10.43 22.12
N LYS A 396 -21.75 9.87 21.26
CA LYS A 396 -21.72 8.45 20.90
C LYS A 396 -23.08 7.96 20.38
N LEU A 397 -23.70 8.75 19.51
CA LEU A 397 -24.99 8.42 18.87
C LEU A 397 -24.86 7.27 17.86
N GLY A 398 -23.69 7.12 17.23
CA GLY A 398 -23.41 6.08 16.24
C GLY A 398 -24.28 6.19 14.99
N GLU A 399 -24.67 7.41 14.61
CA GLU A 399 -25.53 7.68 13.46
C GLU A 399 -24.94 8.81 12.60
N TYR A 400 -24.62 8.49 11.35
CA TYR A 400 -23.83 9.35 10.46
C TYR A 400 -24.57 9.59 9.14
N THR A 401 -24.82 10.85 8.79
CA THR A 401 -25.47 11.21 7.52
C THR A 401 -24.41 11.60 6.48
N LEU A 402 -24.41 10.89 5.36
CA LEU A 402 -23.51 11.03 4.23
C LEU A 402 -24.24 11.75 3.10
N THR A 403 -23.94 13.02 2.87
CA THR A 403 -24.55 13.83 1.80
C THR A 403 -23.51 14.29 0.80
N PHE A 404 -23.72 13.97 -0.47
CA PHE A 404 -22.81 14.32 -1.56
C PHE A 404 -23.58 14.52 -2.87
N ASN A 405 -22.88 14.99 -3.89
CA ASN A 405 -23.42 15.29 -5.20
C ASN A 405 -22.79 14.40 -6.27
N VAL A 406 -23.62 13.86 -7.17
CA VAL A 406 -23.17 13.19 -8.38
C VAL A 406 -23.35 14.16 -9.54
N VAL A 407 -22.23 14.56 -10.15
CA VAL A 407 -22.19 15.59 -11.20
C VAL A 407 -21.92 14.92 -12.54
N ASN A 408 -22.85 15.05 -13.48
CA ASN A 408 -22.75 14.51 -14.83
C ASN A 408 -22.47 15.63 -15.82
N MET A 409 -21.26 15.64 -16.39
CA MET A 409 -20.86 16.57 -17.45
C MET A 409 -21.19 16.05 -18.85
N GLY A 410 -21.65 14.80 -18.97
CA GLY A 410 -21.96 14.13 -20.22
C GLY A 410 -23.32 14.52 -20.79
N GLY A 411 -23.47 14.29 -22.10
CA GLY A 411 -24.68 14.59 -22.85
C GLY A 411 -25.81 13.56 -22.72
N SER A 412 -25.63 12.52 -21.90
CA SER A 412 -26.63 11.49 -21.63
C SER A 412 -26.89 11.38 -20.13
N GLU A 413 -28.13 11.02 -19.77
CA GLU A 413 -28.46 10.63 -18.39
C GLU A 413 -27.62 9.43 -17.95
N LYS A 414 -27.33 9.36 -16.64
CA LYS A 414 -26.58 8.26 -16.00
C LYS A 414 -27.33 7.74 -14.78
N HIS A 415 -27.27 6.44 -14.53
CA HIS A 415 -28.01 5.78 -13.46
C HIS A 415 -27.12 4.83 -12.65
N TYR A 416 -27.05 4.99 -11.32
CA TYR A 416 -26.19 4.17 -10.45
C TYR A 416 -26.98 3.54 -9.32
N THR A 417 -26.58 2.33 -8.91
CA THR A 417 -26.96 1.78 -7.59
C THR A 417 -25.98 2.26 -6.52
N VAL A 418 -26.49 2.47 -5.31
CA VAL A 418 -25.73 2.96 -4.16
C VAL A 418 -25.52 1.82 -3.17
N ASP A 419 -24.26 1.58 -2.81
CA ASP A 419 -23.84 0.65 -1.76
C ASP A 419 -22.96 1.37 -0.72
N VAL A 420 -23.01 0.93 0.53
CA VAL A 420 -22.19 1.54 1.60
C VAL A 420 -21.47 0.44 2.37
N SER A 421 -20.15 0.62 2.47
CA SER A 421 -19.30 -0.16 3.36
C SER A 421 -19.01 0.64 4.63
N ALA A 422 -19.04 -0.04 5.78
CA ALA A 422 -18.66 0.55 7.06
C ALA A 422 -17.63 -0.34 7.74
N LEU A 423 -16.58 0.30 8.23
CA LEU A 423 -15.38 -0.28 8.78
C LEU A 423 -15.02 0.42 10.09
N THR A 424 -14.34 -0.32 10.95
CA THR A 424 -13.52 0.22 12.05
C THR A 424 -12.19 -0.54 12.05
N GLU A 425 -11.39 -0.40 13.09
CA GLU A 425 -10.14 -1.13 13.23
C GLU A 425 -10.33 -2.51 13.84
N PHE A 426 -9.55 -3.49 13.36
CA PHE A 426 -9.45 -4.79 13.99
C PHE A 426 -8.62 -4.70 15.28
N ALA A 427 -9.28 -4.92 16.41
CA ALA A 427 -8.66 -5.01 17.71
C ALA A 427 -8.21 -6.45 18.03
N VAL A 428 -6.95 -6.61 18.43
CA VAL A 428 -6.42 -7.85 19.02
C VAL A 428 -6.21 -7.69 20.51
N SER A 429 -6.64 -8.68 21.29
CA SER A 429 -6.31 -8.73 22.72
C SER A 429 -4.86 -9.14 22.88
N GLY A 430 -4.06 -8.30 23.52
CA GLY A 430 -2.69 -8.62 23.92
C GLY A 430 -2.67 -9.10 25.38
N GLU A 431 -2.15 -8.27 26.27
CA GLU A 431 -1.92 -8.60 27.68
C GLU A 431 -3.13 -8.28 28.58
N ILE A 432 -3.18 -8.91 29.77
CA ILE A 432 -4.13 -8.54 30.83
C ILE A 432 -3.40 -7.62 31.82
N LYS A 433 -3.85 -6.36 31.97
CA LYS A 433 -3.33 -5.41 32.95
C LYS A 433 -4.41 -5.10 33.99
N ASN A 434 -4.09 -5.31 35.27
CA ASN A 434 -5.03 -5.11 36.38
C ASN A 434 -6.35 -5.90 36.27
N GLY A 435 -6.32 -7.08 35.64
CA GLY A 435 -7.50 -7.93 35.46
C GLY A 435 -8.35 -7.61 34.24
N GLU A 436 -7.98 -6.59 33.45
CA GLU A 436 -8.67 -6.20 32.22
C GLU A 436 -7.78 -6.46 30.99
N PRO A 437 -8.35 -6.95 29.87
CA PRO A 437 -7.59 -7.08 28.62
C PRO A 437 -7.20 -5.72 28.05
N LEU A 438 -5.97 -5.64 27.55
CA LEU A 438 -5.48 -4.54 26.72
C LEU A 438 -5.66 -4.92 25.24
N TYR A 439 -6.34 -4.05 24.51
CA TYR A 439 -6.55 -4.20 23.07
C TYR A 439 -5.56 -3.35 22.28
N PHE A 440 -5.12 -3.89 21.16
CA PHE A 440 -4.23 -3.23 20.20
C PHE A 440 -4.90 -3.12 18.83
N MET A 441 -4.63 -2.02 18.14
CA MET A 441 -5.04 -1.77 16.76
C MET A 441 -4.10 -2.50 15.80
N TYR A 442 -4.59 -3.58 15.19
CA TYR A 442 -3.79 -4.47 14.37
C TYR A 442 -3.40 -3.86 13.01
N GLY A 443 -4.08 -2.79 12.58
CA GLY A 443 -3.87 -2.15 11.28
C GLY A 443 -4.67 -2.77 10.13
N ASP A 444 -5.49 -3.79 10.42
CA ASP A 444 -6.46 -4.35 9.47
C ASP A 444 -7.87 -3.80 9.69
N PRO A 445 -8.69 -3.74 8.62
CA PRO A 445 -10.08 -3.31 8.75
C PRO A 445 -10.94 -4.38 9.44
N TYR A 446 -11.79 -3.95 10.38
CA TYR A 446 -12.91 -4.72 10.90
C TYR A 446 -14.20 -4.28 10.22
N LYS A 447 -14.90 -5.21 9.57
CA LYS A 447 -16.19 -4.93 8.91
C LYS A 447 -17.32 -4.76 9.94
N LEU A 448 -17.94 -3.58 9.94
CA LEU A 448 -19.15 -3.29 10.71
C LEU A 448 -20.40 -3.74 9.94
N ASN A 449 -21.50 -3.98 10.66
CA ASN A 449 -22.79 -4.36 10.08
C ASN A 449 -23.90 -3.35 10.43
N PRO A 450 -23.76 -2.08 10.01
CA PRO A 450 -24.72 -1.04 10.35
C PRO A 450 -26.07 -1.24 9.65
N VAL A 451 -27.09 -0.58 10.18
CA VAL A 451 -28.33 -0.33 9.45
C VAL A 451 -28.12 0.88 8.54
N VAL A 452 -28.20 0.66 7.22
CA VAL A 452 -28.08 1.69 6.20
C VAL A 452 -29.48 2.08 5.70
N SER A 453 -29.74 3.39 5.56
CA SER A 453 -31.01 3.92 5.05
C SER A 453 -30.79 5.17 4.20
N GLY A 454 -31.77 5.56 3.38
CA GLY A 454 -31.65 6.71 2.47
C GLY A 454 -31.73 6.28 1.01
N ASP A 455 -31.00 6.99 0.13
CA ASP A 455 -30.99 6.72 -1.30
C ASP A 455 -30.24 5.41 -1.63
N THR A 456 -30.88 4.52 -2.38
CA THR A 456 -30.29 3.24 -2.84
C THR A 456 -29.95 3.23 -4.32
N GLU A 457 -30.46 4.21 -5.07
CA GLU A 457 -30.21 4.42 -6.49
C GLU A 457 -30.20 5.92 -6.78
N VAL A 458 -29.45 6.33 -7.80
CA VAL A 458 -29.37 7.72 -8.22
C VAL A 458 -29.45 7.81 -9.75
N THR A 459 -30.31 8.71 -10.24
CA THR A 459 -30.38 9.08 -11.65
C THR A 459 -29.92 10.52 -11.80
N VAL A 460 -28.99 10.76 -12.70
CA VAL A 460 -28.33 12.06 -12.91
C VAL A 460 -28.56 12.50 -14.35
N PRO A 461 -29.32 13.59 -14.57
CA PRO A 461 -29.62 14.05 -15.92
C PRO A 461 -28.34 14.49 -16.65
N ALA A 462 -28.38 14.48 -17.97
CA ALA A 462 -27.31 15.03 -18.82
C ALA A 462 -26.99 16.48 -18.41
N PHE A 463 -25.70 16.81 -18.31
CA PHE A 463 -25.21 18.11 -17.85
C PHE A 463 -25.79 18.57 -16.50
N GLY A 464 -26.14 17.62 -15.64
CA GLY A 464 -26.88 17.85 -14.40
C GLY A 464 -26.17 17.38 -13.15
N THR A 465 -26.78 17.66 -12.01
CA THR A 465 -26.29 17.23 -10.69
C THR A 465 -27.46 16.71 -9.89
N THR A 466 -27.25 15.59 -9.19
CA THR A 466 -28.22 15.02 -8.25
C THR A 466 -27.54 14.84 -6.90
N SER A 467 -28.18 15.33 -5.84
CA SER A 467 -27.73 15.11 -4.46
C SER A 467 -28.19 13.73 -3.99
N VAL A 468 -27.31 13.04 -3.28
CA VAL A 468 -27.53 11.71 -2.69
C VAL A 468 -27.34 11.83 -1.18
N THR A 469 -28.24 11.24 -0.40
CA THR A 469 -28.14 11.18 1.06
C THR A 469 -28.35 9.76 1.57
N VAL A 470 -27.37 9.26 2.33
CA VAL A 470 -27.41 7.95 2.98
C VAL A 470 -27.06 8.10 4.45
N THR A 471 -27.76 7.41 5.34
CA THR A 471 -27.48 7.38 6.78
C THR A 471 -26.96 6.01 7.18
N VAL A 472 -25.82 6.00 7.87
CA VAL A 472 -25.18 4.82 8.48
C VAL A 472 -25.46 4.84 9.97
N LYS A 473 -26.17 3.85 10.49
CA LYS A 473 -26.44 3.70 11.92
C LYS A 473 -25.82 2.41 12.45
N LEU A 474 -24.90 2.52 13.39
CA LEU A 474 -24.24 1.38 14.01
C LEU A 474 -25.26 0.42 14.64
N SER A 475 -25.08 -0.88 14.42
CA SER A 475 -25.90 -1.91 15.04
C SER A 475 -25.53 -2.08 16.52
N GLU A 476 -26.40 -2.77 17.28
CA GLU A 476 -26.09 -3.11 18.68
C GLU A 476 -24.79 -3.93 18.79
N SER A 477 -24.53 -4.85 17.87
CA SER A 477 -23.28 -5.63 17.82
C SER A 477 -22.05 -4.77 17.52
N ASP A 478 -22.18 -3.79 16.63
CA ASP A 478 -21.09 -2.86 16.31
C ASP A 478 -20.72 -2.03 17.55
N LEU A 479 -21.75 -1.51 18.24
CA LEU A 479 -21.56 -0.72 19.46
C LEU A 479 -20.94 -1.55 20.59
N ILE A 480 -21.34 -2.83 20.75
CA ILE A 480 -20.71 -3.72 21.73
C ILE A 480 -19.23 -3.88 21.41
N TYR A 481 -18.89 -4.24 20.17
CA TYR A 481 -17.50 -4.41 19.75
C TYR A 481 -16.65 -3.17 19.98
N ILE A 482 -17.14 -2.01 19.52
CA ILE A 482 -16.43 -0.73 19.64
C ILE A 482 -16.23 -0.36 21.11
N ASN A 483 -17.28 -0.42 21.94
CA ASN A 483 -17.18 -0.01 23.34
C ASN A 483 -16.30 -0.97 24.18
N ASP A 484 -16.26 -2.26 23.85
CA ASP A 484 -15.43 -3.24 24.54
C ASP A 484 -13.94 -3.07 24.19
N CYS A 485 -13.63 -2.83 22.91
CA CYS A 485 -12.25 -2.79 22.42
C CYS A 485 -11.61 -1.39 22.48
N PHE A 486 -12.39 -0.33 22.22
CA PHE A 486 -11.90 1.03 21.98
C PHE A 486 -12.44 2.02 23.02
N LYS A 487 -11.87 1.98 24.22
CA LYS A 487 -12.36 2.72 25.40
C LYS A 487 -12.52 4.23 25.18
N ASN A 488 -11.61 4.83 24.42
CA ASN A 488 -11.57 6.27 24.17
C ASN A 488 -12.17 6.66 22.81
N GLY A 489 -12.92 5.75 22.18
CA GLY A 489 -13.54 5.97 20.88
C GLY A 489 -12.81 5.27 19.74
N ALA A 490 -13.50 5.15 18.61
CA ALA A 490 -13.02 4.43 17.43
C ALA A 490 -13.40 5.16 16.15
N TYR A 491 -12.61 4.95 15.09
CA TYR A 491 -13.01 5.39 13.77
C TYR A 491 -14.23 4.61 13.27
N VAL A 492 -15.15 5.32 12.64
CA VAL A 492 -16.25 4.76 11.84
C VAL A 492 -16.09 5.31 10.44
N GLU A 493 -15.66 4.46 9.53
CA GLU A 493 -15.19 4.88 8.21
C GLU A 493 -15.62 3.91 7.13
N GLY A 494 -15.36 4.25 5.87
CA GLY A 494 -15.63 3.34 4.77
C GLY A 494 -15.87 4.10 3.47
N PHE A 495 -16.69 3.52 2.61
CA PHE A 495 -16.95 4.05 1.28
C PHE A 495 -18.44 3.99 0.95
N VAL A 496 -18.94 5.07 0.36
CA VAL A 496 -20.13 5.01 -0.50
C VAL A 496 -19.67 4.63 -1.91
N LYS A 497 -20.27 3.62 -2.51
CA LYS A 497 -19.92 3.09 -3.83
C LYS A 497 -21.12 3.22 -4.76
N LEU A 498 -20.87 3.77 -5.93
CA LEU A 498 -21.85 3.86 -7.01
C LEU A 498 -21.47 2.88 -8.11
N SER A 499 -22.27 1.83 -8.30
CA SER A 499 -22.02 0.87 -9.38
C SER A 499 -22.65 1.36 -10.67
N GLY A 500 -21.83 1.54 -11.71
CA GLY A 500 -22.28 1.96 -13.02
C GLY A 500 -22.99 0.81 -13.74
N THR A 501 -24.11 1.10 -14.40
CA THR A 501 -24.73 0.15 -15.33
C THR A 501 -23.97 0.10 -16.66
N ALA A 502 -24.28 -0.85 -17.53
CA ALA A 502 -23.76 -0.85 -18.91
C ALA A 502 -24.12 0.44 -19.68
N GLU A 503 -25.18 1.15 -19.28
CA GLU A 503 -25.59 2.45 -19.83
C GLU A 503 -24.68 3.61 -19.36
N ASN A 504 -23.92 3.40 -18.27
CA ASN A 504 -22.93 4.34 -17.74
C ASN A 504 -21.50 4.01 -18.17
N ASP A 505 -21.31 3.30 -19.28
CA ASP A 505 -20.01 2.81 -19.72
C ASP A 505 -19.34 1.84 -18.72
N GLY A 506 -20.10 1.35 -17.72
CA GLY A 506 -19.62 0.44 -16.68
C GLY A 506 -18.65 1.06 -15.67
N ILE A 507 -18.51 2.39 -15.63
CA ILE A 507 -17.59 3.07 -14.70
C ILE A 507 -18.23 3.15 -13.31
N ASN A 508 -17.59 2.52 -12.32
CA ASN A 508 -17.95 2.63 -10.91
C ASN A 508 -17.33 3.89 -10.30
N LEU A 509 -18.03 4.48 -9.33
CA LEU A 509 -17.54 5.61 -8.54
C LEU A 509 -17.50 5.26 -7.05
N SER A 510 -16.69 5.98 -6.29
CA SER A 510 -16.57 5.78 -4.84
C SER A 510 -16.25 7.08 -4.11
N LEU A 511 -16.69 7.16 -2.86
CA LEU A 511 -16.52 8.30 -1.98
C LEU A 511 -16.09 7.80 -0.58
N PRO A 512 -14.86 8.08 -0.14
CA PRO A 512 -14.45 7.74 1.23
C PRO A 512 -15.17 8.64 2.24
N TYR A 513 -15.49 8.08 3.41
CA TYR A 513 -15.97 8.84 4.56
C TYR A 513 -15.25 8.43 5.84
N LEU A 514 -15.17 9.38 6.78
CA LEU A 514 -14.54 9.22 8.09
C LEU A 514 -15.36 9.96 9.15
N ALA A 515 -15.66 9.25 10.23
CA ALA A 515 -16.16 9.79 11.48
C ALA A 515 -15.38 9.20 12.65
N PHE A 516 -15.47 9.84 13.81
CA PHE A 516 -14.91 9.32 15.06
C PHE A 516 -16.03 9.12 16.09
N TYR A 517 -16.31 7.87 16.47
CA TYR A 517 -17.25 7.54 17.54
C TYR A 517 -16.61 7.83 18.90
N GLY A 518 -16.90 8.98 19.49
CA GLY A 518 -16.26 9.50 20.70
C GLY A 518 -15.92 10.98 20.58
N ASP A 519 -15.32 11.53 21.63
CA ASP A 519 -14.82 12.91 21.65
C ASP A 519 -13.33 12.89 21.27
N TRP A 520 -13.01 13.38 20.07
CA TRP A 520 -11.64 13.40 19.54
C TRP A 520 -10.74 14.31 20.38
N THR A 521 -11.30 15.39 20.90
CA THR A 521 -10.57 16.39 21.69
C THR A 521 -10.24 15.91 23.11
N ALA A 522 -10.91 14.83 23.57
CA ALA A 522 -10.67 14.21 24.86
C ALA A 522 -9.57 13.14 24.85
N LEU A 523 -8.97 12.84 23.69
CA LEU A 523 -7.85 11.89 23.61
C LEU A 523 -6.63 12.40 24.39
N ASN A 524 -5.92 11.48 25.05
CA ASN A 524 -4.74 11.83 25.84
C ASN A 524 -3.58 12.21 24.91
N THR A 525 -3.14 13.47 25.00
CA THR A 525 -1.96 13.95 24.26
C THR A 525 -0.65 13.35 24.78
N PHE A 526 -0.62 12.95 26.05
CA PHE A 526 0.55 12.34 26.68
C PHE A 526 0.20 10.93 27.14
N ASP A 527 1.13 10.01 26.94
CA ASP A 527 1.04 8.71 27.59
C ASP A 527 1.01 8.88 29.11
N ASN A 528 0.03 8.26 29.76
CA ASN A 528 -0.20 8.35 31.21
C ASN A 528 0.90 7.65 32.06
N SER A 529 2.04 7.26 31.46
CA SER A 529 3.12 6.52 32.11
C SER A 529 4.30 7.42 32.56
N PHE A 530 4.01 8.58 33.14
CA PHE A 530 4.95 9.27 34.03
C PHE A 530 4.75 8.79 35.48
N GLY A 531 5.12 7.54 35.75
CA GLY A 531 5.08 7.01 37.11
C GLY A 531 5.33 5.52 37.18
N TYR A 532 6.58 5.13 37.45
CA TYR A 532 6.97 3.78 37.87
C TYR A 532 6.29 2.62 37.12
N ASP A 533 6.27 2.66 35.79
CA ASP A 533 6.26 1.42 35.03
C ASP A 533 7.73 0.99 34.93
N CYS A 534 8.04 -0.26 35.29
CA CYS A 534 9.39 -0.86 35.26
C CYS A 534 10.01 -0.88 33.85
N LEU A 535 9.33 -0.26 32.87
CA LEU A 535 9.61 -0.22 31.45
C LEU A 535 9.70 1.22 30.89
N SER A 536 9.63 2.25 31.74
CA SER A 536 9.94 3.64 31.35
C SER A 536 11.46 3.91 31.42
N TYR A 537 12.02 4.62 30.43
CA TYR A 537 13.48 4.83 30.28
C TYR A 537 14.15 5.51 31.49
N LEU A 538 13.39 6.27 32.29
CA LEU A 538 13.90 6.87 33.53
C LEU A 538 14.12 5.86 34.66
N GLY A 539 13.60 4.64 34.52
CA GLY A 539 13.87 3.52 35.42
C GLY A 539 15.12 2.72 35.07
N MET A 540 15.80 3.03 33.95
CA MET A 540 16.98 2.29 33.47
C MET A 540 18.13 3.16 32.98
N ASP A 541 18.18 4.44 33.37
CA ASP A 541 19.33 5.30 33.09
C ASP A 541 19.91 5.84 34.40
N ASP A 542 21.09 5.34 34.76
CA ASP A 542 21.89 5.70 35.95
C ASP A 542 22.30 7.20 36.00
N GLY A 543 21.89 8.02 35.04
CA GLY A 543 22.25 9.44 34.95
C GLY A 543 21.51 10.37 35.91
N LEU A 544 20.28 10.04 36.34
CA LEU A 544 19.51 10.91 37.25
C LEU A 544 19.79 10.63 38.74
N VAL A 545 20.28 9.42 39.05
CA VAL A 545 20.76 9.05 40.39
C VAL A 545 22.08 9.77 40.71
N GLU A 546 22.98 9.94 39.74
CA GLU A 546 24.24 10.69 39.94
C GLU A 546 24.03 12.19 40.19
N LEU A 547 23.01 12.80 39.57
CA LEU A 547 22.72 14.23 39.72
C LEU A 547 22.02 14.56 41.06
N LEU A 548 21.26 13.60 41.61
CA LEU A 548 20.62 13.73 42.93
C LEU A 548 21.56 13.32 44.08
N GLN A 549 22.49 12.38 43.86
CA GLN A 549 23.50 12.01 44.86
C GLN A 549 24.61 13.06 45.05
N LYS A 550 24.90 13.89 44.05
CA LYS A 550 25.88 14.99 44.17
C LYS A 550 25.42 16.18 45.03
N ASN A 551 24.13 16.27 45.36
CA ASN A 551 23.56 17.40 46.11
C ASN A 551 23.15 17.10 47.56
N GLN A 552 23.45 15.91 48.10
CA GLN A 552 23.37 15.66 49.55
C GLN A 552 24.76 15.51 50.16
N LYS A 553 25.37 16.67 50.44
CA LYS A 553 26.38 16.77 51.49
C LYS A 553 25.74 16.31 52.82
N TYR A 554 26.42 15.37 53.48
CA TYR A 554 26.28 14.94 54.88
C TYR A 554 25.70 16.01 55.81
N PRO A 555 24.88 15.60 56.79
CA PRO A 555 25.46 15.37 58.12
C PRO A 555 24.97 14.11 58.84
N ASP A 556 25.88 13.62 59.67
CA ASP A 556 25.74 12.61 60.72
C ASP A 556 24.44 12.71 61.54
N LEU A 557 23.99 11.58 62.09
CA LEU A 557 24.01 11.33 63.54
C LEU A 557 23.22 10.06 63.92
N ASN A 558 23.97 9.11 64.49
CA ASN A 558 23.61 8.01 65.43
C ASN A 558 22.64 6.90 65.00
#